data_AF-A0A7J7MKC2-F1
#
_entry.id   AF-A0A7J7MKC2-F1
#
_cell.length_a   1.000
_cell.length_b   1.000
_cell.length_c   1.000
_cell.angle_alpha   90.00
_cell.angle_beta   90.00
_cell.angle_gamma   90.00
#
_symmetry.space_group_name_H-M   'P 1'
#
loop_
_entity.id
_entity.type
_entity.pdbx_description
1 polymer ?
#
loop_
_entity_poly.entity_id
_entity_poly.type
_entity_poly.pdbx_seq_one_letter_code
_entity_poly.pdbx_strand_id
1 'polypeptide(L)'
;MRNGKESDVYSYGVVLLELIAWKRVLDPLFTVDKDMVSWVRSTWDGSEAAIDIIADPGLVDEFIDPTIIQEVIAILLLAMRCASTDPNERPTMRDVVEQLPDVKGQVRIKHK
;
A
#
# COMPACT_ATOMS: atom_id res chain seq x y z
N MET A 1 -6.49 11.53 24.49
CA MET A 1 -7.51 10.51 24.18
C MET A 1 -7.00 9.70 22.99
N ARG A 2 -6.90 8.37 23.11
CA ARG A 2 -6.44 7.49 22.04
C ARG A 2 -7.60 7.28 21.07
N ASN A 3 -7.62 7.97 19.93
CA ASN A 3 -8.65 7.79 18.91
C ASN A 3 -8.44 6.42 18.24
N GLY A 4 -9.15 5.39 18.73
CA GLY A 4 -9.03 4.01 18.21
C GLY A 4 -9.21 3.92 16.70
N LYS A 5 -10.21 4.63 16.15
CA LYS A 5 -10.49 4.67 14.71
C LYS A 5 -9.29 5.11 13.87
N GLU A 6 -8.60 6.17 14.30
CA GLU A 6 -7.41 6.68 13.60
C GLU A 6 -6.22 5.72 13.71
N SER A 7 -6.11 5.02 14.84
CA SER A 7 -5.09 3.99 15.04
C SER A 7 -5.36 2.75 14.17
N ASP A 8 -6.62 2.39 13.98
CA ASP A 8 -7.05 1.28 13.12
C ASP A 8 -6.75 1.61 11.65
N VAL A 9 -7.05 2.84 11.20
CA VAL A 9 -6.71 3.31 9.84
C VAL A 9 -5.20 3.25 9.61
N TYR A 10 -4.40 3.73 10.58
CA TYR A 10 -2.94 3.67 10.47
C TYR A 10 -2.44 2.23 10.31
N SER A 11 -2.89 1.34 11.19
CA SER A 11 -2.48 -0.07 11.16
C SER A 11 -2.91 -0.74 9.87
N TYR A 12 -4.09 -0.41 9.36
CA TYR A 12 -4.57 -0.88 8.06
C TYR A 12 -3.69 -0.39 6.91
N GLY A 13 -3.30 0.90 6.91
CA GLY A 13 -2.37 1.46 5.93
C GLY A 13 -1.02 0.73 5.92
N VAL A 14 -0.47 0.44 7.09
CA VAL A 14 0.78 -0.35 7.21
C VAL A 14 0.63 -1.75 6.62
N VAL A 15 -0.49 -2.43 6.90
CA VAL A 15 -0.77 -3.75 6.32
C VAL A 15 -0.91 -3.68 4.80
N LEU A 16 -1.57 -2.66 4.24
CA LEU A 16 -1.65 -2.48 2.80
C LEU A 16 -0.26 -2.27 2.17
N LEU A 17 0.61 -1.47 2.80
CA LEU A 17 1.98 -1.28 2.33
C LEU A 17 2.78 -2.59 2.35
N GLU A 18 2.62 -3.40 3.40
CA GLU A 18 3.24 -4.73 3.50
C GLU A 18 2.75 -5.68 2.41
N LEU A 19 1.45 -5.64 2.06
CA LEU A 19 0.89 -6.45 0.97
C LEU A 19 1.41 -6.04 -0.40
N ILE A 20 1.53 -4.73 -0.67
CA ILE A 20 2.05 -4.22 -1.94
C ILE A 20 3.53 -4.57 -2.11
N ALA A 21 4.34 -4.33 -1.06
CA ALA A 21 5.78 -4.52 -1.13
C ALA A 21 6.23 -5.96 -0.94
N TRP A 22 5.37 -6.83 -0.39
CA TRP A 22 5.69 -8.17 0.10
C TRP A 22 6.93 -8.23 1.01
N LYS A 23 7.22 -7.11 1.67
CA LYS A 23 8.28 -6.97 2.65
C LYS A 23 7.62 -6.88 4.01
N ARG A 24 8.09 -7.70 4.96
CA ARG A 24 7.54 -7.65 6.32
C ARG A 24 7.84 -6.29 6.94
N VAL A 25 6.93 -5.75 7.74
CA VAL A 25 7.15 -4.48 8.47
C VAL A 25 8.42 -4.51 9.34
N LEU A 26 8.87 -5.71 9.72
CA LEU A 26 10.08 -5.99 10.52
C LEU A 26 11.23 -6.60 9.69
N ASP A 27 11.25 -6.43 8.37
CA ASP A 27 12.37 -6.89 7.55
C ASP A 27 13.69 -6.30 8.08
N PRO A 28 14.76 -7.09 8.26
CA PRO A 28 16.07 -6.61 8.71
C PRO A 28 16.66 -5.47 7.85
N LEU A 29 16.17 -5.30 6.62
CA LEU A 29 16.50 -4.16 5.75
C LEU A 29 15.95 -2.83 6.26
N PHE A 30 14.93 -2.84 7.12
CA PHE A 30 14.36 -1.67 7.79
C PHE A 30 15.13 -1.44 9.10
N THR A 31 16.07 -0.48 9.06
CA THR A 31 16.86 -0.11 10.24
C THR A 31 16.00 0.65 11.26
N VAL A 32 16.54 0.86 12.47
CA VAL A 32 15.88 1.60 13.56
C VAL A 32 15.37 2.98 13.13
N ASP A 33 15.98 3.58 12.11
CA ASP A 33 15.65 4.92 11.60
C ASP A 33 14.79 4.91 10.33
N LYS A 34 14.45 3.74 9.78
CA LYS A 34 13.72 3.61 8.51
C LYS A 34 12.66 2.51 8.60
N ASP A 35 11.48 2.86 9.09
CA ASP A 35 10.31 1.97 9.01
C ASP A 35 9.78 1.85 7.56
N MET A 36 8.91 0.85 7.33
CA MET A 36 8.26 0.60 6.04
C MET A 36 7.65 1.87 5.42
N VAL A 37 6.97 2.69 6.23
CA VAL A 37 6.23 3.86 5.76
C VAL A 37 7.20 4.95 5.28
N SER A 38 8.25 5.20 6.06
CA SER A 38 9.35 6.10 5.71
C SER A 38 10.07 5.64 4.44
N TRP A 39 10.34 4.34 4.31
CA TRP A 39 10.97 3.78 3.13
C TRP A 39 10.12 3.98 1.87
N VAL A 40 8.83 3.62 1.91
CA VAL A 40 7.89 3.82 0.78
C VAL A 40 7.82 5.30 0.42
N ARG A 41 7.64 6.21 1.39
CA ARG A 41 7.60 7.66 1.15
C ARG A 41 8.88 8.19 0.51
N SER A 42 10.04 7.66 0.89
CA SER A 42 11.32 8.07 0.32
C SER A 42 11.59 7.49 -1.08
N THR A 43 10.90 6.40 -1.43
CA THR A 43 11.07 5.70 -2.71
C THR A 43 10.07 6.20 -3.75
N TRP A 44 8.87 6.58 -3.32
CA TRP A 44 7.82 7.10 -4.19
C TRP A 44 8.16 8.52 -4.66
N ASP A 45 8.50 8.65 -5.94
CA ASP A 45 8.80 9.94 -6.60
C ASP A 45 7.64 10.46 -7.48
N GLY A 46 6.50 9.76 -7.47
CA GLY A 46 5.34 10.08 -8.31
C GLY A 46 5.36 9.43 -9.68
N SER A 47 6.36 8.60 -10.00
CA SER A 47 6.46 7.88 -11.28
C SER A 47 6.05 6.42 -11.16
N GLU A 48 5.59 5.84 -12.27
CA GLU A 48 5.31 4.40 -12.37
C GLU A 48 6.57 3.56 -12.15
N ALA A 49 7.76 4.09 -12.50
CA ALA A 49 9.03 3.39 -12.30
C ALA A 49 9.35 3.16 -10.81
N ALA A 50 8.79 3.96 -9.90
CA ALA A 50 8.94 3.71 -8.47
C ALA A 50 8.19 2.44 -8.02
N ILE A 51 7.15 2.00 -8.76
CA ILE A 51 6.41 0.77 -8.44
C ILE A 51 7.30 -0.46 -8.58
N ASP A 52 8.18 -0.51 -9.58
CA ASP A 52 9.12 -1.63 -9.78
C ASP A 52 10.08 -1.81 -8.58
N ILE A 53 10.30 -0.75 -7.81
CA ILE A 53 11.15 -0.77 -6.61
C ILE A 53 10.33 -1.09 -5.35
N ILE A 54 9.11 -0.56 -5.29
CA ILE A 54 8.24 -0.64 -4.10
C ILE A 54 7.54 -1.98 -4.03
N ALA A 55 6.98 -2.45 -5.14
CA ALA A 55 6.10 -3.61 -5.18
C ALA A 55 6.86 -4.93 -5.16
N ASP A 56 6.15 -6.00 -4.79
CA ASP A 56 6.65 -7.37 -4.81
C ASP A 56 7.24 -7.73 -6.19
N PRO A 57 8.51 -8.17 -6.27
CA PRO A 57 9.08 -8.71 -7.49
C PRO A 57 8.26 -9.87 -8.10
N GLY A 58 7.49 -10.59 -7.29
CA GLY A 58 6.56 -11.62 -7.73
C GLY A 58 5.33 -11.12 -8.50
N LEU A 59 5.03 -9.81 -8.41
CA LEU A 59 3.93 -9.15 -9.14
C LEU A 59 4.37 -8.52 -10.46
N VAL A 60 5.67 -8.54 -10.78
CA VAL A 60 6.23 -7.90 -11.99
C VAL A 60 5.59 -8.45 -13.28
N ASP A 61 5.26 -9.74 -13.32
CA ASP A 61 4.58 -10.35 -14.47
C ASP A 61 3.11 -9.88 -14.62
N GLU A 62 2.48 -9.38 -13.55
CA GLU A 62 1.13 -8.81 -13.60
C GLU A 62 1.12 -7.34 -14.02
N PHE A 63 2.21 -6.61 -13.75
CA PHE A 63 2.38 -5.20 -14.16
C PHE A 63 2.56 -4.99 -15.67
N ILE A 64 2.50 -6.04 -16.47
CA ILE A 64 2.44 -5.92 -17.94
C ILE A 64 1.15 -5.21 -18.38
N ASP A 65 0.06 -5.32 -17.60
CA ASP A 65 -1.17 -4.57 -17.86
C ASP A 65 -1.08 -3.17 -17.21
N PRO A 66 -1.09 -2.09 -18.00
CA PRO A 66 -1.01 -0.72 -17.47
C PRO A 66 -2.20 -0.38 -16.57
N THR A 67 -3.35 -1.03 -16.71
CA THR A 67 -4.50 -0.81 -15.81
C THR A 67 -4.21 -1.31 -14.40
N ILE A 68 -3.49 -2.43 -14.27
CA ILE A 68 -3.09 -3.00 -12.98
C ILE A 68 -2.08 -2.08 -12.29
N ILE A 69 -1.10 -1.52 -13.02
CA ILE A 69 -0.16 -0.54 -12.47
C ILE A 69 -0.90 0.66 -11.88
N GLN A 70 -1.89 1.21 -12.60
CA GLN A 70 -2.65 2.37 -12.11
C GLN A 70 -3.46 2.04 -10.85
N GLU A 71 -4.04 0.83 -10.77
CA GLU A 71 -4.74 0.38 -9.57
C GLU A 71 -3.78 0.23 -8.38
N VAL A 72 -2.59 -0.34 -8.60
CA VAL A 72 -1.55 -0.49 -7.57
C VAL A 72 -1.07 0.87 -7.08
N ILE A 73 -0.87 1.83 -7.98
CA ILE A 73 -0.53 3.22 -7.62
C ILE A 73 -1.64 3.85 -6.77
N ALA A 74 -2.91 3.67 -7.17
CA ALA A 74 -4.03 4.21 -6.40
C ALA A 74 -4.09 3.63 -4.97
N ILE A 75 -3.89 2.31 -4.84
CA ILE A 75 -3.84 1.61 -3.54
C ILE A 75 -2.62 2.08 -2.74
N LEU A 76 -1.46 2.24 -3.36
CA LEU A 76 -0.24 2.72 -2.72
C LEU A 76 -0.45 4.11 -2.11
N LEU A 77 -0.99 5.05 -2.89
CA LEU A 77 -1.28 6.40 -2.43
C LEU A 77 -2.31 6.41 -1.29
N LEU A 78 -3.33 5.56 -1.37
CA LEU A 78 -4.29 5.39 -0.29
C LEU A 78 -3.62 4.87 0.98
N ALA A 79 -2.79 3.82 0.87
CA ALA A 79 -2.07 3.23 1.98
C ALA A 79 -1.12 4.24 2.65
N MET A 80 -0.44 5.08 1.87
CA MET A 80 0.41 6.16 2.37
C MET A 80 -0.38 7.22 3.15
N ARG A 81 -1.62 7.55 2.75
CA ARG A 81 -2.51 8.46 3.51
C ARG A 81 -2.99 7.80 4.80
N CYS A 82 -3.41 6.53 4.74
CA CYS A 82 -3.81 5.75 5.91
C CYS A 82 -2.70 5.71 6.96
N ALA A 83 -1.46 5.45 6.53
CA ALA A 83 -0.27 5.41 7.37
C ALA A 83 0.37 6.79 7.63
N SER A 84 -0.39 7.90 7.53
CA SER A 84 0.15 9.22 7.93
C SER A 84 0.45 9.29 9.42
N THR A 85 1.58 9.90 9.76
CA THR A 85 1.89 10.23 11.15
C THR A 85 0.98 11.32 11.69
N ASP A 86 0.41 12.17 10.82
CA ASP A 86 -0.65 13.11 11.16
C ASP A 86 -2.01 12.41 11.08
N PRO A 87 -2.75 12.23 12.20
CA PRO A 87 -4.09 11.66 12.19
C PRO A 87 -5.10 12.44 11.34
N ASN A 88 -4.90 13.74 11.10
CA ASN A 88 -5.84 14.55 10.33
C ASN A 88 -5.74 14.31 8.81
N GLU A 89 -4.62 13.77 8.34
CA GLU A 89 -4.43 13.40 6.94
C GLU A 89 -5.01 12.01 6.63
N ARG A 90 -5.39 11.25 7.67
CA ARG A 90 -5.91 9.91 7.50
C ARG A 90 -7.35 9.97 7.02
N PRO A 91 -7.71 9.21 5.96
CA PRO A 91 -9.10 9.05 5.56
C PRO A 91 -9.88 8.27 6.62
N THR A 92 -11.21 8.34 6.59
CA THR A 92 -12.01 7.44 7.43
C THR A 92 -11.96 6.02 6.85
N MET A 93 -12.12 4.98 7.68
CA MET A 93 -12.20 3.59 7.18
C MET A 93 -13.29 3.40 6.11
N ARG A 94 -14.35 4.21 6.14
CA ARG A 94 -15.38 4.22 5.10
C ARG A 94 -14.79 4.69 3.77
N ASP A 95 -14.12 5.83 3.78
CA ASP A 95 -13.50 6.39 2.56
C ASP A 95 -12.42 5.45 2.01
N VAL A 96 -11.71 4.74 2.90
CA VAL A 96 -10.73 3.73 2.50
C VAL A 96 -11.39 2.62 1.70
N VAL A 97 -12.49 2.04 2.21
CA VAL A 97 -13.21 0.95 1.52
C VAL A 97 -13.84 1.44 0.21
N GLU A 98 -14.34 2.68 0.17
CA GLU A 98 -14.92 3.27 -1.04
C GLU A 98 -13.87 3.56 -2.14
N GLN A 99 -12.61 3.80 -1.76
CA GLN A 99 -11.51 4.07 -2.70
C GLN A 99 -10.76 2.81 -3.16
N LEU A 100 -10.91 1.69 -2.47
CA LEU A 100 -10.35 0.43 -2.93
C LEU A 100 -11.08 -0.01 -4.22
N PRO A 101 -10.35 -0.45 -5.25
CA PRO A 101 -10.96 -0.93 -6.48
C PRO A 101 -11.93 -2.09 -6.17
N ASP A 102 -13.09 -2.07 -6.83
CA ASP A 102 -14.13 -3.09 -6.64
C ASP A 102 -13.60 -4.45 -7.12
N VAL A 103 -13.46 -5.42 -6.21
CA VAL A 103 -12.99 -6.79 -6.52
C VAL A 103 -14.05 -7.60 -7.29
N LYS A 104 -14.86 -6.95 -8.13
CA LYS A 104 -15.78 -7.61 -9.05
C LYS A 104 -15.01 -8.13 -10.26
N GLY A 105 -14.31 -9.25 -10.06
CA GLY A 105 -14.14 -10.21 -11.16
C GLY A 105 -12.77 -10.82 -11.45
N GLN A 106 -11.79 -10.83 -10.54
CA GLN A 106 -10.48 -11.45 -10.85
C GLN A 106 -9.91 -12.45 -9.83
N VAL A 107 -10.76 -13.09 -9.01
CA VAL A 107 -10.40 -14.43 -8.48
C VAL A 107 -10.64 -15.47 -9.59
N ARG A 108 -9.95 -15.31 -10.73
CA ARG A 108 -9.77 -16.40 -11.69
C ARG A 108 -8.67 -17.27 -11.12
N ILE A 109 -9.05 -18.16 -10.18
CA ILE A 109 -8.21 -19.31 -9.89
C ILE A 109 -7.99 -20.00 -11.24
N LYS A 110 -6.78 -19.93 -11.80
CA LYS A 110 -6.40 -20.72 -12.97
C LYS A 110 -6.36 -22.19 -12.53
N HIS A 111 -7.53 -22.83 -12.46
CA HIS A 111 -7.63 -24.27 -12.59
C HIS A 111 -7.76 -24.59 -14.07
N LYS A 112 -6.62 -24.81 -14.72
CA LYS A 112 -6.45 -25.89 -15.70
C LYS A 112 -4.98 -26.14 -15.97
#